data_AF-A0A137RJC9-F1
#
_entry.id   AF-A0A137RJC9-F1
#
_cell.length_a   1.000
_cell.length_b   1.000
_cell.length_c   1.000
_cell.angle_alpha   90.00
_cell.angle_beta   90.00
_cell.angle_gamma   90.00
#
_symmetry.space_group_name_H-M   'P 1'
#
loop_
_entity.id
_entity.type
_entity.pdbx_description
1 polymer ?
#
loop_
_entity_poly.entity_id
_entity_poly.type
_entity_poly.pdbx_seq_one_letter_code
_entity_poly.pdbx_strand_id
1 'polypeptide(L)'
;MKTKLFSSFVLIIAISCFPFAASAAENPTKPFVVVLDAGHGGHDHGNKGNGYKESEISLNIVLKVGAELEKLPNVKVIYTRKTDVFIELRERAAIANKADADLFVSVHCNAHNSDAYGAETFVLGLHKSQANFEVAKKENEVIYLEENYQEKYGGFDPNAPESLIGMVLMQEEYLDQSILLASLVQNNVINNLKRKDRSVKQAGFWVLHNTYMPSVLIETGFLTNKSEGAYLNSAKGQSEMAREISNAIKSYINSLSVSTEKIKDPEVKELEVEKAIEVTKEDIYEGIIFKVQLAATSKKIDPKPNNFKGLKDIAREKESGLFKYYYGETSDYNKIQVMKTYVQQKGYPSAYIVAFKKGKKVNLPEVLKSKAN
;
A
#
# COMPACT_ATOMS: atom_id res chain seq x y z
N MET A 1 -22.80 75.22 -66.28
CA MET A 1 -21.50 74.58 -66.65
C MET A 1 -20.51 74.72 -65.50
N LYS A 2 -20.11 73.60 -64.88
CA LYS A 2 -18.74 73.24 -64.45
C LYS A 2 -18.82 72.08 -63.46
N THR A 3 -18.36 70.94 -63.96
CA THR A 3 -18.14 69.66 -63.28
C THR A 3 -17.05 69.78 -62.21
N LYS A 4 -17.19 69.06 -61.09
CA LYS A 4 -16.08 68.72 -60.20
C LYS A 4 -16.03 67.20 -60.05
N LEU A 5 -14.94 66.63 -60.56
CA LEU A 5 -14.53 65.23 -60.41
C LEU A 5 -14.32 64.91 -58.92
N PHE A 6 -14.94 63.84 -58.44
CA PHE A 6 -14.54 63.18 -57.20
C PHE A 6 -13.54 62.06 -57.56
N SER A 7 -12.31 62.20 -57.06
CA SER A 7 -11.28 61.16 -57.13
C SER A 7 -11.51 60.16 -56.00
N SER A 8 -11.84 58.92 -56.34
CA SER A 8 -11.95 57.81 -55.38
C SER A 8 -10.56 57.26 -55.07
N PHE A 9 -10.10 57.46 -53.84
CA PHE A 9 -8.91 56.82 -53.31
C PHE A 9 -9.28 55.39 -52.89
N VAL A 10 -8.80 54.39 -53.63
CA VAL A 10 -8.94 52.97 -53.26
C VAL A 10 -7.84 52.64 -52.26
N LEU A 11 -8.22 52.48 -50.99
CA LEU A 11 -7.34 52.00 -49.92
C LEU A 11 -7.19 50.48 -50.05
N ILE A 12 -6.06 50.02 -50.59
CA ILE A 12 -5.71 48.59 -50.60
C ILE A 12 -5.21 48.23 -49.20
N ILE A 13 -6.07 47.56 -48.41
CA ILE A 13 -5.68 46.96 -47.12
C ILE A 13 -4.98 45.64 -47.43
N ALA A 14 -3.64 45.64 -47.36
CA ALA A 14 -2.85 44.42 -47.38
C ALA A 14 -3.04 43.69 -46.05
N ILE A 15 -3.85 42.62 -46.05
CA ILE A 15 -4.00 41.72 -44.92
C ILE A 15 -2.74 40.84 -44.86
N SER A 16 -1.77 41.24 -44.03
CA SER A 16 -0.64 40.40 -43.68
C SER A 16 -1.12 39.28 -42.75
N CYS A 17 -1.38 38.09 -43.31
CA CYS A 17 -1.55 36.87 -42.54
C CYS A 17 -0.22 36.50 -41.87
N PHE A 18 0.01 36.99 -40.65
CA PHE A 18 0.96 36.37 -39.74
C PHE A 18 0.33 35.08 -39.22
N PRO A 19 0.93 33.89 -39.43
CA PRO A 19 0.49 32.69 -38.75
C PRO A 19 0.68 32.89 -37.25
N PHE A 20 -0.43 33.08 -36.54
CA PHE A 20 -0.47 33.01 -35.08
C PHE A 20 -0.20 31.55 -34.71
N ALA A 21 1.07 31.20 -34.54
CA ALA A 21 1.44 29.94 -33.92
C ALA A 21 0.95 30.02 -32.47
N ALA A 22 -0.25 29.50 -32.23
CA ALA A 22 -0.71 29.20 -30.89
C ALA A 22 0.29 28.18 -30.32
N SER A 23 1.28 28.66 -29.58
CA SER A 23 2.01 27.81 -28.64
C SER A 23 0.95 27.32 -27.66
N ALA A 24 0.55 26.06 -27.82
CA ALA A 24 -0.17 25.36 -26.78
C ALA A 24 0.76 25.43 -25.56
N ALA A 25 0.45 26.33 -24.63
CA ALA A 25 1.03 26.26 -23.31
C ALA A 25 0.62 24.89 -22.76
N GLU A 26 1.54 23.94 -22.73
CA GLU A 26 1.33 22.68 -22.03
C GLU A 26 0.89 23.07 -20.61
N ASN A 27 -0.34 22.70 -20.25
CA ASN A 27 -0.77 22.81 -18.86
C ASN A 27 0.31 22.13 -18.01
N PRO A 28 0.91 22.80 -17.02
CA PRO A 28 1.98 22.19 -16.24
C PRO A 28 1.42 20.91 -15.62
N THR A 29 1.92 19.77 -16.08
CA THR A 29 1.57 18.47 -15.52
C THR A 29 2.05 18.45 -14.07
N LYS A 30 1.19 18.00 -13.14
CA LYS A 30 1.62 17.79 -11.74
C LYS A 30 2.87 16.90 -11.78
N PRO A 31 3.97 17.27 -11.09
CA PRO A 31 5.15 16.41 -11.03
C PRO A 31 4.81 15.11 -10.31
N PHE A 32 5.34 13.99 -10.78
CA PHE A 32 5.21 12.70 -10.12
C PHE A 32 6.05 12.71 -8.84
N VAL A 33 5.41 12.60 -7.68
CA VAL A 33 6.03 12.74 -6.36
C VAL A 33 6.44 11.37 -5.83
N VAL A 34 7.75 11.15 -5.70
CA VAL A 34 8.33 9.93 -5.11
C VAL A 34 8.85 10.24 -3.71
N VAL A 35 8.36 9.53 -2.72
CA VAL A 35 8.88 9.58 -1.35
C VAL A 35 9.81 8.38 -1.13
N LEU A 36 11.05 8.68 -0.78
CA LEU A 36 12.08 7.70 -0.46
C LEU A 36 12.30 7.66 1.05
N ASP A 37 12.11 6.49 1.61
CA ASP A 37 12.29 6.21 3.03
C ASP A 37 13.55 5.37 3.27
N ALA A 38 14.46 5.89 4.09
CA ALA A 38 15.63 5.17 4.54
C ALA A 38 15.33 4.54 5.91
N GLY A 39 15.19 3.21 5.97
CA GLY A 39 14.87 2.47 7.19
C GLY A 39 15.76 2.85 8.38
N HIS A 40 15.20 2.83 9.59
CA HIS A 40 15.88 3.15 10.86
C HIS A 40 16.47 4.58 10.89
N GLY A 41 17.46 4.84 11.76
CA GLY A 41 18.21 6.08 11.88
C GLY A 41 18.39 6.54 13.33
N GLY A 42 19.46 7.29 13.60
CA GLY A 42 19.75 7.84 14.92
C GLY A 42 19.98 6.73 15.95
N HIS A 43 19.18 6.71 17.02
CA HIS A 43 19.33 5.70 18.07
C HIS A 43 18.88 4.30 17.63
N ASP A 44 18.00 4.21 16.64
CA ASP A 44 17.65 2.96 15.99
C ASP A 44 18.66 2.69 14.85
N HIS A 45 19.58 1.76 15.09
CA HIS A 45 20.61 1.44 14.10
C HIS A 45 20.12 0.42 13.05
N GLY A 46 18.94 -0.18 13.25
CA GLY A 46 18.50 -1.39 12.59
C GLY A 46 19.41 -2.58 12.90
N ASN A 47 19.51 -3.51 11.96
CA ASN A 47 20.37 -4.66 12.11
C ASN A 47 21.87 -4.27 12.13
N LYS A 48 22.60 -4.86 13.09
CA LYS A 48 24.04 -4.65 13.28
C LYS A 48 24.95 -5.75 12.75
N GLY A 49 24.38 -6.82 12.18
CA GLY A 49 25.01 -7.96 11.49
C GLY A 49 26.52 -8.12 11.69
N ASN A 50 27.28 -8.12 10.60
CA ASN A 50 28.74 -8.22 10.59
C ASN A 50 29.45 -6.91 11.04
N GLY A 51 28.91 -6.18 12.03
CA GLY A 51 29.42 -4.89 12.50
C GLY A 51 28.98 -3.69 11.66
N TYR A 52 28.15 -3.91 10.64
CA TYR A 52 27.59 -2.86 9.77
C TYR A 52 26.25 -2.39 10.31
N LYS A 53 25.95 -1.11 10.16
CA LYS A 53 24.66 -0.54 10.54
C LYS A 53 23.74 -0.43 9.34
N GLU A 54 22.58 -1.05 9.44
CA GLU A 54 21.53 -0.95 8.44
C GLU A 54 21.13 0.50 8.14
N SER A 55 20.91 1.31 9.19
CA SER A 55 20.57 2.74 9.09
C SER A 55 21.51 3.58 8.20
N GLU A 56 22.81 3.28 8.20
CA GLU A 56 23.81 3.98 7.36
C GLU A 56 23.76 3.47 5.91
N ILE A 57 23.62 2.16 5.72
CA ILE A 57 23.55 1.54 4.39
C ILE A 57 22.27 1.97 3.67
N SER A 58 21.11 1.89 4.34
CA SER A 58 19.81 2.29 3.79
C SER A 58 19.82 3.77 3.38
N LEU A 59 20.36 4.66 4.21
CA LEU A 59 20.49 6.09 3.92
C LEU A 59 21.33 6.32 2.67
N ASN A 60 22.50 5.68 2.58
CA ASN A 60 23.40 5.87 1.44
C ASN A 60 22.78 5.37 0.12
N ILE A 61 22.04 4.26 0.15
CA ILE A 61 21.31 3.76 -1.03
C ILE A 61 20.21 4.75 -1.41
N VAL A 62 19.38 5.19 -0.46
CA VAL A 62 18.27 6.13 -0.69
C VAL A 62 18.75 7.46 -1.27
N LEU A 63 19.83 8.04 -0.73
CA LEU A 63 20.40 9.28 -1.26
C LEU A 63 20.86 9.13 -2.72
N LYS A 64 21.44 7.97 -3.07
CA LYS A 64 21.85 7.68 -4.46
C LYS A 64 20.65 7.44 -5.38
N VAL A 65 19.61 6.73 -4.92
CA VAL A 65 18.35 6.56 -5.67
C VAL A 65 17.74 7.93 -5.97
N GLY A 66 17.61 8.77 -4.94
CA GLY A 66 17.04 10.10 -5.08
C GLY A 66 17.84 11.00 -6.02
N ALA A 67 19.18 10.99 -5.94
CA ALA A 67 20.03 11.73 -6.88
C ALA A 67 19.84 11.29 -8.34
N GLU A 68 19.50 10.02 -8.61
CA GLU A 68 19.19 9.55 -9.96
C GLU A 68 17.78 9.95 -10.44
N LEU A 69 16.81 10.07 -9.53
CA LEU A 69 15.43 10.45 -9.84
C LEU A 69 15.26 11.97 -9.98
N GLU A 70 16.00 12.77 -9.20
CA GLU A 70 16.02 14.24 -9.27
C GLU A 70 16.50 14.77 -10.63
N LYS A 71 17.14 13.93 -11.46
CA LYS A 71 17.54 14.26 -12.84
C LYS A 71 16.37 14.24 -13.84
N LEU A 72 15.21 13.74 -13.44
CA LEU A 72 14.05 13.59 -14.33
C LEU A 72 13.20 14.88 -14.32
N PRO A 73 12.80 15.40 -15.49
CA PRO A 73 12.19 16.74 -15.61
C PRO A 73 10.79 16.86 -14.99
N ASN A 74 10.09 15.76 -14.72
CA ASN A 74 8.73 15.75 -14.14
C ASN A 74 8.62 14.85 -12.90
N VAL A 75 9.71 14.68 -12.14
CA VAL A 75 9.72 13.90 -10.90
C VAL A 75 10.17 14.77 -9.74
N LYS A 76 9.41 14.75 -8.64
CA LYS A 76 9.75 15.40 -7.38
C LYS A 76 10.13 14.33 -6.36
N VAL A 77 11.34 14.40 -5.82
CA VAL A 77 11.81 13.47 -4.78
C VAL A 77 11.67 14.12 -3.40
N ILE A 78 11.10 13.37 -2.47
CA ILE A 78 11.00 13.73 -1.05
C ILE A 78 11.66 12.62 -0.24
N TYR A 79 12.42 12.97 0.79
CA TYR A 79 13.09 12.00 1.66
C TYR A 79 12.46 12.03 3.04
N THR A 80 12.24 10.89 3.68
CA THR A 80 11.87 10.87 5.10
C THR A 80 13.00 11.38 5.98
N ARG A 81 14.25 11.09 5.61
CA ARG A 81 15.47 11.65 6.19
C ARG A 81 16.60 11.73 5.17
N LYS A 82 17.47 12.73 5.31
CA LYS A 82 18.72 12.89 4.52
C LYS A 82 19.99 12.74 5.35
N THR A 83 19.84 12.54 6.65
CA THR A 83 20.91 12.41 7.64
C THR A 83 20.62 11.24 8.57
N ASP A 84 21.57 10.91 9.45
CA ASP A 84 21.39 9.87 10.47
C ASP A 84 20.57 10.41 11.65
N VAL A 85 19.26 10.43 11.48
CA VAL A 85 18.27 10.87 12.48
C VAL A 85 17.16 9.83 12.58
N PHE A 86 16.65 9.61 13.79
CA PHE A 86 15.49 8.76 13.99
C PHE A 86 14.23 9.48 13.53
N ILE A 87 13.48 8.86 12.61
CA ILE A 87 12.14 9.28 12.22
C ILE A 87 11.19 8.18 12.65
N GLU A 88 10.20 8.52 13.47
CA GLU A 88 9.12 7.63 13.90
C GLU A 88 8.41 7.02 12.68
N LEU A 89 8.00 5.76 12.77
CA LEU A 89 7.30 5.08 11.68
C LEU A 89 6.07 5.86 11.24
N ARG A 90 5.34 6.43 12.21
CA ARG A 90 4.17 7.27 11.94
C ARG A 90 4.50 8.53 11.17
N GLU A 91 5.62 9.18 11.47
CA GLU A 91 6.00 10.38 10.73
C GLU A 91 6.48 10.05 9.32
N ARG A 92 7.14 8.90 9.08
CA ARG A 92 7.52 8.45 7.72
C ARG A 92 6.32 8.38 6.79
N ALA A 93 5.25 7.70 7.25
CA ALA A 93 4.00 7.62 6.50
C ALA A 93 3.30 8.98 6.39
N ALA A 94 3.33 9.79 7.45
CA ALA A 94 2.75 11.14 7.42
C ALA A 94 3.45 12.07 6.42
N ILE A 95 4.77 11.98 6.26
CA ILE A 95 5.53 12.72 5.24
C ILE A 95 5.00 12.38 3.86
N ALA A 96 4.81 11.09 3.56
CA ALA A 96 4.31 10.66 2.26
C ALA A 96 2.88 11.13 1.99
N ASN A 97 2.02 10.99 3.00
CA ASN A 97 0.62 11.39 2.92
C ASN A 97 0.43 12.91 2.84
N LYS A 98 1.21 13.70 3.59
CA LYS A 98 1.17 15.17 3.50
C LYS A 98 1.66 15.68 2.15
N ALA A 99 2.56 14.93 1.52
CA ALA A 99 3.13 15.28 0.22
C ALA A 99 2.20 14.97 -0.96
N ASP A 100 1.09 14.25 -0.74
CA ASP A 100 0.26 13.70 -1.81
C ASP A 100 1.11 12.92 -2.82
N ALA A 101 1.95 12.04 -2.26
CA ALA A 101 2.93 11.29 -3.01
C ALA A 101 2.27 10.28 -3.96
N ASP A 102 2.81 10.15 -5.16
CA ASP A 102 2.36 9.18 -6.16
C ASP A 102 3.05 7.81 -5.97
N LEU A 103 4.15 7.77 -5.20
CA LEU A 103 4.88 6.55 -4.89
C LEU A 103 5.65 6.64 -3.57
N PHE A 104 5.62 5.58 -2.77
CA PHE A 104 6.44 5.41 -1.57
C PHE A 104 7.40 4.21 -1.70
N VAL A 105 8.69 4.42 -1.41
CA VAL A 105 9.71 3.37 -1.48
C VAL A 105 10.53 3.39 -0.20
N SER A 106 10.42 2.34 0.61
CA SER A 106 11.25 2.14 1.79
C SER A 106 12.37 1.14 1.51
N VAL A 107 13.59 1.45 1.98
CA VAL A 107 14.80 0.64 1.75
C VAL A 107 15.38 0.17 3.08
N HIS A 108 15.56 -1.14 3.20
CA HIS A 108 16.03 -1.87 4.38
C HIS A 108 17.11 -2.91 3.99
N CYS A 109 17.75 -3.48 5.00
CA CYS A 109 18.69 -4.58 4.87
C CYS A 109 18.42 -5.67 5.92
N ASN A 110 17.81 -6.76 5.46
CA ASN A 110 17.38 -7.89 6.25
C ASN A 110 18.47 -8.52 7.14
N ALA A 111 18.03 -9.35 8.08
CA ALA A 111 18.88 -10.26 8.82
C ALA A 111 18.15 -11.50 9.30
N HIS A 112 18.91 -12.58 9.43
CA HIS A 112 18.42 -13.87 9.92
C HIS A 112 19.54 -14.60 10.67
N ASN A 113 19.16 -15.54 11.53
CA ASN A 113 20.10 -16.37 12.32
C ASN A 113 20.77 -17.50 11.51
N SER A 114 20.45 -17.62 10.21
CA SER A 114 21.06 -18.60 9.29
C SER A 114 21.87 -17.88 8.23
N ASP A 115 22.53 -18.63 7.34
CA ASP A 115 23.25 -18.09 6.18
C ASP A 115 22.32 -17.61 5.05
N ALA A 116 21.12 -17.11 5.39
CA ALA A 116 20.17 -16.56 4.43
C ALA A 116 20.82 -15.44 3.59
N TYR A 117 20.51 -15.42 2.30
CA TYR A 117 21.02 -14.41 1.38
C TYR A 117 20.02 -14.14 0.24
N GLY A 118 20.20 -13.02 -0.45
CA GLY A 118 19.38 -12.58 -1.58
C GLY A 118 18.51 -11.38 -1.24
N ALA A 119 17.95 -10.78 -2.30
CA ALA A 119 17.07 -9.63 -2.18
C ALA A 119 15.60 -10.05 -2.24
N GLU A 120 14.75 -9.37 -1.49
CA GLU A 120 13.29 -9.51 -1.52
C GLU A 120 12.64 -8.13 -1.50
N THR A 121 11.47 -8.02 -2.12
CA THR A 121 10.67 -6.79 -2.08
C THR A 121 9.28 -7.13 -1.57
N PHE A 122 8.83 -6.37 -0.59
CA PHE A 122 7.53 -6.52 0.04
C PHE A 122 6.56 -5.46 -0.44
N VAL A 123 5.31 -5.88 -0.60
CA VAL A 123 4.14 -5.01 -0.70
C VAL A 123 3.24 -5.27 0.50
N LEU A 124 2.33 -4.34 0.79
CA LEU A 124 1.33 -4.55 1.82
C LEU A 124 0.48 -5.79 1.48
N GLY A 125 0.27 -6.66 2.46
CA GLY A 125 -0.60 -7.81 2.29
C GLY A 125 -0.54 -8.78 3.45
N LEU A 126 -1.34 -9.84 3.39
CA LEU A 126 -1.30 -10.89 4.39
C LEU A 126 0.00 -11.68 4.25
N HIS A 127 0.67 -11.93 5.36
CA HIS A 127 1.86 -12.75 5.36
C HIS A 127 1.49 -14.18 4.94
N LYS A 128 2.12 -14.69 3.89
CA LYS A 128 1.90 -16.07 3.40
C LYS A 128 2.77 -17.10 4.09
N SER A 129 3.73 -16.67 4.91
CA SER A 129 4.65 -17.54 5.63
C SER A 129 5.10 -16.91 6.95
N GLN A 130 5.53 -17.75 7.89
CA GLN A 130 6.12 -17.34 9.16
C GLN A 130 7.35 -16.43 8.94
N ALA A 131 8.18 -16.71 7.93
CA ALA A 131 9.33 -15.89 7.62
C ALA A 131 8.94 -14.45 7.21
N ASN A 132 7.88 -14.29 6.43
CA ASN A 132 7.37 -12.95 6.06
C ASN A 132 6.84 -12.20 7.29
N PHE A 133 6.19 -12.92 8.20
CA PHE A 133 5.68 -12.37 9.45
C PHE A 133 6.83 -11.88 10.35
N GLU A 134 7.90 -12.64 10.47
CA GLU A 134 9.07 -12.29 11.29
C GLU A 134 9.80 -11.04 10.79
N VAL A 135 9.94 -10.88 9.47
CA VAL A 135 10.50 -9.65 8.88
C VAL A 135 9.60 -8.46 9.21
N ALA A 136 8.29 -8.54 8.93
CA ALA A 136 7.36 -7.46 9.22
C ALA A 136 7.30 -7.12 10.72
N LYS A 137 7.34 -8.13 11.58
CA LYS A 137 7.41 -7.93 13.04
C LYS A 137 8.65 -7.14 13.42
N LYS A 138 9.83 -7.54 12.94
CA LYS A 138 11.09 -6.86 13.26
C LYS A 138 11.09 -5.40 12.79
N GLU A 139 10.61 -5.13 11.58
CA GLU A 139 10.53 -3.76 11.07
C GLU A 139 9.47 -2.92 11.80
N ASN A 140 8.44 -3.55 12.36
CA ASN A 140 7.43 -2.89 13.20
C ASN A 140 7.85 -2.74 14.68
N GLU A 141 8.87 -3.48 15.16
CA GLU A 141 9.32 -3.42 16.57
C GLU A 141 9.88 -2.05 16.94
N VAL A 142 10.32 -1.25 15.96
CA VAL A 142 10.81 0.12 16.20
C VAL A 142 9.73 1.04 16.78
N ILE A 143 8.43 0.68 16.70
CA ILE A 143 7.33 1.38 17.39
C ILE A 143 7.60 1.49 18.89
N TYR A 144 8.19 0.45 19.49
CA TYR A 144 8.49 0.43 20.92
C TYR A 144 9.62 1.39 21.33
N LEU A 145 10.36 1.94 20.37
CA LEU A 145 11.40 2.95 20.61
C LEU A 145 10.84 4.38 20.61
N GLU A 146 9.56 4.58 20.28
CA GLU A 146 8.93 5.89 20.16
C GLU A 146 8.32 6.37 21.49
N GLU A 147 8.43 7.67 21.76
CA GLU A 147 7.78 8.27 22.93
C GLU A 147 6.25 8.18 22.81
N ASN A 148 5.58 7.81 23.91
CA ASN A 148 4.12 7.65 24.00
C ASN A 148 3.52 6.68 22.96
N TYR A 149 4.26 5.63 22.55
CA TYR A 149 3.80 4.67 21.55
C TYR A 149 2.43 4.02 21.91
N GLN A 150 2.16 3.79 23.20
CA GLN A 150 0.89 3.22 23.66
C GLN A 150 -0.32 4.11 23.29
N GLU A 151 -0.17 5.43 23.37
CA GLU A 151 -1.19 6.40 22.97
C GLU A 151 -1.24 6.57 21.45
N LYS A 152 -0.07 6.68 20.80
CA LYS A 152 0.06 6.92 19.36
C LYS A 152 -0.49 5.77 18.51
N TYR A 153 -0.40 4.54 19.02
CA TYR A 153 -0.79 3.33 18.32
C TYR A 153 -1.94 2.58 19.01
N GLY A 154 -2.56 3.15 20.06
CA GLY A 154 -3.81 2.66 20.65
C GLY A 154 -3.74 1.23 21.21
N GLY A 155 -2.59 0.82 21.74
CA GLY A 155 -2.38 -0.56 22.20
C GLY A 155 -2.11 -1.58 21.09
N PHE A 156 -1.72 -1.12 19.89
CA PHE A 156 -1.25 -1.96 18.79
C PHE A 156 -0.16 -2.94 19.27
N ASP A 157 -0.44 -4.23 19.09
CA ASP A 157 0.55 -5.27 19.26
C ASP A 157 1.07 -5.69 17.88
N PRO A 158 2.31 -5.32 17.48
CA PRO A 158 2.97 -5.81 16.27
C PRO A 158 3.14 -7.33 16.23
N ASN A 159 2.95 -8.02 17.37
CA ASN A 159 2.98 -9.48 17.48
C ASN A 159 1.60 -10.13 17.25
N ALA A 160 0.50 -9.36 17.24
CA ALA A 160 -0.85 -9.88 17.08
C ALA A 160 -1.29 -9.86 15.60
N PRO A 161 -1.60 -11.03 15.00
CA PRO A 161 -2.11 -11.13 13.63
C PRO A 161 -3.38 -10.29 13.38
N GLU A 162 -4.20 -10.09 14.40
CA GLU A 162 -5.47 -9.36 14.35
C GLU A 162 -5.27 -7.86 14.06
N SER A 163 -4.21 -7.27 14.61
CA SER A 163 -3.80 -5.90 14.32
C SER A 163 -3.41 -5.75 12.85
N LEU A 164 -2.83 -6.78 12.26
CA LEU A 164 -2.36 -6.83 10.87
C LEU A 164 -3.51 -6.95 9.86
N ILE A 165 -4.54 -7.72 10.19
CA ILE A 165 -5.66 -8.01 9.29
C ILE A 165 -6.51 -6.75 9.07
N GLY A 166 -6.81 -6.00 10.14
CA GLY A 166 -7.53 -4.72 10.03
C GLY A 166 -6.76 -3.67 9.21
N MET A 167 -5.43 -3.72 9.28
CA MET A 167 -4.55 -2.85 8.50
C MET A 167 -4.54 -3.25 7.01
N VAL A 168 -4.27 -4.52 6.70
CA VAL A 168 -4.14 -5.00 5.31
C VAL A 168 -5.44 -4.87 4.51
N LEU A 169 -6.60 -5.04 5.14
CA LEU A 169 -7.90 -4.99 4.44
C LEU A 169 -8.29 -3.59 3.92
N MET A 170 -7.57 -2.51 4.27
CA MET A 170 -7.94 -1.14 3.88
C MET A 170 -7.31 -0.63 2.57
N GLN A 171 -6.38 -1.36 1.93
CA GLN A 171 -5.66 -0.86 0.74
C GLN A 171 -5.48 -1.91 -0.37
N GLU A 172 -6.52 -2.09 -1.18
CA GLU A 172 -6.42 -2.88 -2.43
C GLU A 172 -6.12 -2.01 -3.66
N GLU A 173 -6.46 -0.71 -3.64
CA GLU A 173 -6.43 0.18 -4.81
C GLU A 173 -5.05 0.28 -5.47
N TYR A 174 -3.98 0.18 -4.68
CA TYR A 174 -2.60 0.31 -5.14
C TYR A 174 -1.79 -0.98 -5.08
N LEU A 175 -2.43 -2.12 -4.79
CA LEU A 175 -1.71 -3.39 -4.63
C LEU A 175 -1.05 -3.83 -5.94
N ASP A 176 -1.78 -3.84 -7.05
CA ASP A 176 -1.23 -4.22 -8.37
C ASP A 176 -0.10 -3.29 -8.81
N GLN A 177 -0.24 -1.99 -8.53
CA GLN A 177 0.79 -1.00 -8.81
C GLN A 177 2.05 -1.22 -7.97
N SER A 178 1.87 -1.56 -6.69
CA SER A 178 2.96 -1.92 -5.78
C SER A 178 3.64 -3.22 -6.21
N ILE A 179 2.88 -4.23 -6.64
CA ILE A 179 3.39 -5.50 -7.17
C ILE A 179 4.18 -5.27 -8.46
N LEU A 180 3.70 -4.39 -9.34
CA LEU A 180 4.40 -4.04 -10.57
C LEU A 180 5.77 -3.42 -10.26
N LEU A 181 5.82 -2.41 -9.38
CA LEU A 181 7.08 -1.81 -8.98
C LEU A 181 8.00 -2.84 -8.30
N ALA A 182 7.46 -3.61 -7.35
CA ALA A 182 8.23 -4.63 -6.63
C ALA A 182 8.84 -5.66 -7.60
N SER A 183 8.09 -6.07 -8.62
CA SER A 183 8.56 -7.00 -9.66
C SER A 183 9.65 -6.39 -10.53
N LEU A 184 9.54 -5.09 -10.88
CA LEU A 184 10.58 -4.37 -11.62
C LEU A 184 11.88 -4.27 -10.82
N VAL A 185 11.79 -3.93 -9.53
CA VAL A 185 12.94 -3.90 -8.61
C VAL A 185 13.59 -5.28 -8.54
N GLN A 186 12.79 -6.30 -8.24
CA GLN A 186 13.25 -7.68 -8.08
C GLN A 186 13.96 -8.17 -9.34
N ASN A 187 13.33 -8.00 -10.51
CA ASN A 187 13.89 -8.40 -11.79
C ASN A 187 15.21 -7.69 -12.11
N ASN A 188 15.34 -6.39 -11.86
CA ASN A 188 16.58 -5.66 -12.11
C ASN A 188 17.71 -6.17 -11.21
N VAL A 189 17.45 -6.33 -9.91
CA VAL A 189 18.46 -6.79 -8.95
C VAL A 189 18.93 -8.21 -9.27
N ILE A 190 18.03 -9.12 -9.62
CA ILE A 190 18.39 -10.50 -9.98
C ILE A 190 19.16 -10.54 -11.30
N ASN A 191 18.62 -9.92 -12.34
CA ASN A 191 19.16 -10.09 -13.69
C ASN A 191 20.48 -9.34 -13.87
N ASN A 192 20.62 -8.15 -13.27
CA ASN A 192 21.77 -7.28 -13.50
C ASN A 192 22.86 -7.47 -12.43
N LEU A 193 22.48 -7.76 -11.18
CA LEU A 193 23.43 -7.92 -10.07
C LEU A 193 23.64 -9.37 -9.64
N LYS A 194 22.93 -10.32 -10.28
CA LYS A 194 23.03 -11.77 -10.03
C LYS A 194 22.80 -12.15 -8.56
N ARG A 195 21.98 -11.37 -7.84
CA ARG A 195 21.59 -11.71 -6.47
C ARG A 195 20.59 -12.87 -6.47
N LYS A 196 20.52 -13.59 -5.35
CA LYS A 196 19.52 -14.64 -5.15
C LYS A 196 18.12 -14.03 -5.12
N ASP A 197 17.24 -14.58 -5.95
CA ASP A 197 15.82 -14.26 -5.95
C ASP A 197 15.15 -14.86 -4.72
N ARG A 198 14.49 -14.00 -3.94
CA ARG A 198 13.60 -14.37 -2.84
C ARG A 198 12.15 -13.93 -3.08
N SER A 199 11.88 -13.46 -4.29
CA SER A 199 10.59 -13.07 -4.85
C SER A 199 9.95 -11.83 -4.22
N VAL A 200 8.91 -11.35 -4.89
CA VAL A 200 8.00 -10.35 -4.33
C VAL A 200 7.11 -11.02 -3.30
N LYS A 201 6.94 -10.37 -2.15
CA LYS A 201 6.24 -10.92 -0.98
C LYS A 201 5.19 -9.96 -0.45
N GLN A 202 4.27 -10.51 0.31
CA GLN A 202 3.27 -9.76 1.05
C GLN A 202 3.52 -9.95 2.55
N ALA A 203 3.45 -8.86 3.30
CA ALA A 203 3.39 -8.84 4.75
C ALA A 203 2.82 -7.50 5.23
N GLY A 204 2.40 -7.44 6.50
CA GLY A 204 1.79 -6.22 7.05
C GLY A 204 2.83 -5.31 7.72
N PHE A 205 3.56 -4.57 6.90
CA PHE A 205 4.42 -3.51 7.40
C PHE A 205 3.57 -2.29 7.76
N TRP A 206 3.75 -1.76 8.96
CA TRP A 206 2.98 -0.62 9.45
C TRP A 206 3.17 0.60 8.54
N VAL A 207 4.42 0.84 8.08
CA VAL A 207 4.73 1.97 7.20
C VAL A 207 4.01 1.88 5.86
N LEU A 208 3.93 0.69 5.26
CA LEU A 208 3.22 0.48 3.99
C LEU A 208 1.70 0.57 4.16
N HIS A 209 1.19 0.13 5.31
CA HIS A 209 -0.22 0.26 5.64
C HIS A 209 -0.66 1.74 5.74
N ASN A 210 0.17 2.57 6.36
CA ASN A 210 -0.20 3.94 6.66
C ASN A 210 0.11 4.93 5.52
N THR A 211 0.62 4.46 4.38
CA THR A 211 0.82 5.27 3.16
C THR A 211 -0.32 5.02 2.18
N TYR A 212 -1.04 6.05 1.71
CA TYR A 212 -2.23 5.84 0.85
C TYR A 212 -1.94 5.74 -0.65
N MET A 213 -0.68 5.57 -1.06
CA MET A 213 -0.24 5.46 -2.46
C MET A 213 0.48 4.12 -2.69
N PRO A 214 0.82 3.74 -3.93
CA PRO A 214 1.63 2.55 -4.18
C PRO A 214 2.91 2.56 -3.33
N SER A 215 3.16 1.46 -2.63
CA SER A 215 4.20 1.40 -1.61
C SER A 215 4.93 0.07 -1.63
N VAL A 216 6.27 0.13 -1.54
CA VAL A 216 7.12 -1.07 -1.45
C VAL A 216 8.15 -0.91 -0.33
N LEU A 217 8.48 -2.03 0.33
CA LEU A 217 9.63 -2.14 1.22
C LEU A 217 10.64 -3.09 0.60
N ILE A 218 11.86 -2.61 0.37
CA ILE A 218 12.91 -3.35 -0.33
C ILE A 218 13.93 -3.84 0.70
N GLU A 219 14.09 -5.16 0.80
CA GLU A 219 15.20 -5.78 1.51
C GLU A 219 16.34 -6.06 0.54
N THR A 220 17.38 -5.23 0.61
CA THR A 220 18.48 -5.26 -0.36
C THR A 220 19.40 -6.48 -0.22
N GLY A 221 19.35 -7.15 0.93
CA GLY A 221 20.07 -8.39 1.25
C GLY A 221 20.26 -8.56 2.76
N PHE A 222 20.90 -9.65 3.18
CA PHE A 222 21.04 -10.05 4.57
C PHE A 222 22.36 -9.58 5.18
N LEU A 223 22.33 -8.58 6.06
CA LEU A 223 23.55 -8.07 6.72
C LEU A 223 24.24 -9.07 7.64
N THR A 224 23.53 -10.10 8.11
CA THR A 224 24.12 -11.21 8.87
C THR A 224 24.92 -12.16 7.99
N ASN A 225 24.64 -12.24 6.69
CA ASN A 225 25.47 -12.98 5.75
C ASN A 225 26.76 -12.20 5.45
N LYS A 226 27.93 -12.84 5.67
CA LYS A 226 29.23 -12.18 5.57
C LYS A 226 29.50 -11.55 4.20
N SER A 227 29.15 -12.26 3.12
CA SER A 227 29.36 -11.80 1.75
C SER A 227 28.38 -10.70 1.37
N GLU A 228 27.11 -10.81 1.76
CA GLU A 228 26.11 -9.76 1.50
C GLU A 228 26.39 -8.50 2.31
N GLY A 229 26.69 -8.63 3.60
CA GLY A 229 27.02 -7.49 4.46
C GLY A 229 28.21 -6.69 3.93
N ALA A 230 29.30 -7.35 3.53
CA ALA A 230 30.45 -6.66 2.95
C ALA A 230 30.12 -5.96 1.62
N TYR A 231 29.29 -6.59 0.78
CA TYR A 231 28.82 -5.99 -0.47
C TYR A 231 27.94 -4.75 -0.23
N LEU A 232 26.90 -4.88 0.61
CA LEU A 232 25.95 -3.81 0.92
C LEU A 232 26.60 -2.63 1.65
N ASN A 233 27.64 -2.89 2.45
CA ASN A 233 28.42 -1.83 3.09
C ASN A 233 29.41 -1.14 2.13
N SER A 234 29.71 -1.74 0.97
CA SER A 234 30.67 -1.16 0.02
C SER A 234 30.05 -0.05 -0.83
N ALA A 235 30.85 0.95 -1.19
CA ALA A 235 30.43 2.02 -2.09
C ALA A 235 29.94 1.49 -3.46
N LYS A 236 30.56 0.41 -3.95
CA LYS A 236 30.16 -0.29 -5.18
C LYS A 236 28.76 -0.89 -5.04
N GLY A 237 28.53 -1.69 -4.00
CA GLY A 237 27.25 -2.35 -3.78
C GLY A 237 26.10 -1.36 -3.57
N GLN A 238 26.32 -0.30 -2.79
CA GLN A 238 25.32 0.75 -2.60
C GLN A 238 24.98 1.47 -3.91
N SER A 239 25.98 1.74 -4.75
CA SER A 239 25.77 2.41 -6.05
C SER A 239 25.09 1.50 -7.07
N GLU A 240 25.44 0.22 -7.11
CA GLU A 240 24.78 -0.78 -7.95
C GLU A 240 23.32 -0.98 -7.54
N MET A 241 23.04 -1.10 -6.24
CA MET A 241 21.69 -1.29 -5.76
C MET A 241 20.81 -0.06 -6.00
N ALA A 242 21.35 1.14 -5.73
CA ALA A 242 20.65 2.38 -6.03
C ALA A 242 20.35 2.55 -7.53
N ARG A 243 21.28 2.16 -8.41
CA ARG A 243 21.07 2.18 -9.85
C ARG A 243 19.89 1.28 -10.25
N GLU A 244 19.85 0.03 -9.80
CA GLU A 244 18.78 -0.90 -10.18
C GLU A 244 17.41 -0.51 -9.62
N ILE A 245 17.35 0.02 -8.39
CA ILE A 245 16.12 0.58 -7.80
C ILE A 245 15.66 1.81 -8.59
N SER A 246 16.57 2.74 -8.92
CA SER A 246 16.22 3.94 -9.70
C SER A 246 15.71 3.60 -11.11
N ASN A 247 16.30 2.57 -11.75
CA ASN A 247 15.86 2.08 -13.05
C ASN A 247 14.47 1.44 -12.97
N ALA A 248 14.17 0.71 -11.90
CA ALA A 248 12.84 0.13 -11.70
C ALA A 248 11.77 1.21 -11.53
N ILE A 249 12.06 2.24 -10.73
CA ILE A 249 11.14 3.38 -10.53
C ILE A 249 10.92 4.14 -11.85
N LYS A 250 11.98 4.38 -12.64
CA LYS A 250 11.87 4.99 -13.98
C LYS A 250 10.96 4.18 -14.91
N SER A 251 11.15 2.86 -14.96
CA SER A 251 10.32 1.96 -15.77
C SER A 251 8.86 1.94 -15.31
N TYR A 252 8.62 2.02 -14.00
CA TYR A 252 7.29 2.09 -13.42
C TYR A 252 6.56 3.39 -13.79
N ILE A 253 7.21 4.55 -13.63
CA ILE A 253 6.63 5.86 -14.02
C ILE A 253 6.28 5.86 -15.52
N ASN A 254 7.15 5.30 -16.36
CA ASN A 254 6.91 5.20 -17.80
C ASN A 254 5.73 4.27 -18.13
N SER A 255 5.53 3.16 -17.41
CA SER A 255 4.43 2.23 -17.69
C SER A 255 3.06 2.81 -17.31
N LEU A 256 2.99 3.64 -16.26
CA LEU A 256 1.78 4.38 -15.90
C LEU A 256 1.39 5.40 -16.97
N SER A 257 2.39 6.08 -17.54
CA SER A 257 2.21 7.09 -18.59
C SER A 257 1.63 6.51 -19.90
N VAL A 258 1.84 5.22 -20.15
CA VAL A 258 1.27 4.48 -21.29
C VAL A 258 -0.14 3.95 -20.98
N SER A 259 -0.47 3.76 -19.71
CA SER A 259 -1.74 3.16 -19.26
C SER A 259 -2.88 4.18 -19.11
N THR A 260 -2.58 5.49 -19.09
CA THR A 260 -3.56 6.58 -18.97
C THR A 260 -4.58 6.69 -20.13
N GLU A 261 -4.45 5.91 -21.21
CA GLU A 261 -5.50 5.81 -22.24
C GLU A 261 -6.56 4.72 -21.96
N LYS A 262 -6.35 3.79 -21.02
CA LYS A 262 -7.30 2.70 -20.75
C LYS A 262 -7.20 2.21 -19.30
N ILE A 263 -8.22 2.54 -18.48
CA ILE A 263 -9.10 1.59 -17.74
C ILE A 263 -9.77 2.29 -16.54
N LYS A 264 -11.08 2.03 -16.40
CA LYS A 264 -11.98 2.36 -15.29
C LYS A 264 -11.83 1.34 -14.16
N ASP A 265 -12.03 1.80 -12.92
CA ASP A 265 -12.21 1.08 -11.65
C ASP A 265 -12.09 -0.47 -11.65
N PRO A 266 -11.19 -1.05 -10.84
CA PRO A 266 -11.15 -2.49 -10.64
C PRO A 266 -12.15 -2.95 -9.56
N GLU A 267 -12.91 -3.98 -9.91
CA GLU A 267 -13.79 -4.76 -9.03
C GLU A 267 -12.97 -5.68 -8.10
N VAL A 268 -13.20 -5.57 -6.78
CA VAL A 268 -12.69 -6.53 -5.76
C VAL A 268 -13.14 -7.95 -6.10
N LYS A 269 -12.20 -8.89 -6.28
CA LYS A 269 -12.47 -10.28 -6.68
C LYS A 269 -12.63 -11.19 -5.45
N GLU A 270 -13.77 -11.87 -5.39
CA GLU A 270 -14.21 -12.81 -4.35
C GLU A 270 -13.14 -13.87 -3.95
N LEU A 271 -12.25 -14.24 -4.89
CA LEU A 271 -11.15 -15.19 -4.71
C LEU A 271 -10.06 -14.73 -3.72
N GLU A 272 -9.90 -13.42 -3.53
CA GLU A 272 -8.85 -12.87 -2.64
C GLU A 272 -9.32 -12.84 -1.18
N VAL A 273 -10.62 -12.67 -0.98
CA VAL A 273 -11.29 -12.79 0.33
C VAL A 273 -11.28 -14.24 0.81
N GLU A 274 -11.55 -15.21 -0.06
CA GLU A 274 -11.47 -16.64 0.28
C GLU A 274 -10.05 -17.04 0.74
N LYS A 275 -9.02 -16.52 0.08
CA LYS A 275 -7.63 -16.73 0.49
C LYS A 275 -7.32 -16.03 1.81
N ALA A 276 -7.79 -14.80 2.01
CA ALA A 276 -7.61 -14.09 3.27
C ALA A 276 -8.21 -14.85 4.46
N ILE A 277 -9.37 -15.46 4.27
CA ILE A 277 -10.05 -16.33 5.25
C ILE A 277 -9.24 -17.58 5.59
N GLU A 278 -8.49 -18.14 4.64
CA GLU A 278 -7.71 -19.36 4.83
C GLU A 278 -6.42 -19.12 5.64
N VAL A 279 -5.87 -17.90 5.62
CA VAL A 279 -4.65 -17.52 6.35
C VAL A 279 -4.90 -16.89 7.73
N THR A 280 -6.14 -16.51 8.07
CA THR A 280 -6.44 -15.98 9.41
C THR A 280 -6.43 -17.11 10.45
N LYS A 281 -5.75 -16.88 11.59
CA LYS A 281 -5.82 -17.78 12.74
C LYS A 281 -7.26 -17.86 13.26
N GLU A 282 -7.77 -19.07 13.44
CA GLU A 282 -9.16 -19.27 13.84
C GLU A 282 -9.44 -18.72 15.24
N ASP A 283 -10.49 -17.90 15.37
CA ASP A 283 -11.01 -17.41 16.66
C ASP A 283 -12.43 -17.96 16.88
N ILE A 284 -12.54 -19.26 17.14
CA ILE A 284 -13.82 -19.98 17.23
C ILE A 284 -14.56 -19.66 18.55
N TYR A 285 -15.85 -19.35 18.44
CA TYR A 285 -16.79 -19.22 19.56
C TYR A 285 -17.81 -20.37 19.53
N GLU A 286 -17.68 -21.32 20.45
CA GLU A 286 -18.55 -22.50 20.48
C GLU A 286 -20.03 -22.14 20.70
N GLY A 287 -20.89 -22.68 19.83
CA GLY A 287 -22.34 -22.45 19.89
C GLY A 287 -22.78 -21.04 19.51
N ILE A 288 -21.86 -20.20 19.02
CA ILE A 288 -22.13 -18.86 18.47
C ILE A 288 -21.99 -18.90 16.95
N ILE A 289 -22.92 -18.24 16.27
CA ILE A 289 -22.85 -17.98 14.83
C ILE A 289 -22.87 -16.47 14.62
N PHE A 290 -21.83 -15.95 13.97
CA PHE A 290 -21.75 -14.57 13.52
C PHE A 290 -22.25 -14.44 12.08
N LYS A 291 -22.92 -13.33 11.78
CA LYS A 291 -23.35 -12.94 10.43
C LYS A 291 -23.11 -11.45 10.21
N VAL A 292 -22.94 -11.00 8.96
CA VAL A 292 -22.86 -9.56 8.63
C VAL A 292 -24.24 -9.06 8.23
N GLN A 293 -24.85 -8.16 9.00
CA GLN A 293 -26.14 -7.57 8.65
C GLN A 293 -25.97 -6.43 7.65
N LEU A 294 -26.59 -6.56 6.48
CA LEU A 294 -26.47 -5.60 5.36
C LEU A 294 -27.51 -4.50 5.42
N ALA A 295 -28.74 -4.89 5.71
CA ALA A 295 -29.90 -4.01 5.66
C ALA A 295 -31.03 -4.58 6.52
N ALA A 296 -31.90 -3.69 6.99
CA ALA A 296 -33.20 -4.00 7.57
C ALA A 296 -34.24 -3.10 6.92
N THR A 297 -35.27 -3.68 6.30
CA THR A 297 -36.27 -2.93 5.54
C THR A 297 -37.65 -3.57 5.65
N SER A 298 -38.72 -2.77 5.61
CA SER A 298 -40.09 -3.26 5.56
C SER A 298 -40.43 -3.86 4.18
N LYS A 299 -39.71 -3.45 3.14
CA LYS A 299 -39.89 -3.96 1.77
C LYS A 299 -39.14 -5.27 1.58
N LYS A 300 -39.85 -6.31 1.14
CA LYS A 300 -39.24 -7.58 0.77
C LYS A 300 -38.42 -7.43 -0.51
N ILE A 301 -37.12 -7.60 -0.39
CA ILE A 301 -36.13 -7.75 -1.47
C ILE A 301 -35.78 -9.23 -1.61
N ASP A 302 -35.59 -9.71 -2.84
CA ASP A 302 -35.15 -11.08 -3.09
C ASP A 302 -33.62 -11.20 -2.94
N PRO A 303 -33.12 -12.21 -2.21
CA PRO A 303 -31.69 -12.38 -1.91
C PRO A 303 -30.92 -12.94 -3.12
N LYS A 304 -30.95 -12.20 -4.23
CA LYS A 304 -30.23 -12.53 -5.47
C LYS A 304 -29.03 -11.59 -5.63
N PRO A 305 -27.89 -12.04 -6.18
CA PRO A 305 -26.70 -11.21 -6.33
C PRO A 305 -26.94 -9.86 -7.00
N ASN A 306 -27.78 -9.80 -8.03
CA ASN A 306 -28.10 -8.56 -8.74
C ASN A 306 -28.78 -7.49 -7.85
N ASN A 307 -29.49 -7.90 -6.80
CA ASN A 307 -30.09 -6.98 -5.82
C ASN A 307 -29.09 -6.55 -4.73
N PHE A 308 -27.96 -7.27 -4.62
CA PHE A 308 -26.98 -7.10 -3.55
C PHE A 308 -25.57 -6.82 -4.08
N LYS A 309 -25.47 -6.06 -5.18
CA LYS A 309 -24.19 -5.63 -5.77
C LYS A 309 -23.22 -6.79 -6.06
N GLY A 310 -23.77 -7.92 -6.50
CA GLY A 310 -23.02 -9.12 -6.83
C GLY A 310 -22.70 -10.04 -5.65
N LEU A 311 -23.05 -9.66 -4.41
CA LEU A 311 -22.85 -10.54 -3.24
C LEU A 311 -23.68 -11.83 -3.37
N LYS A 312 -23.01 -12.97 -3.20
CA LYS A 312 -23.64 -14.29 -3.17
C LYS A 312 -24.05 -14.67 -1.74
N ASP A 313 -24.87 -15.70 -1.62
CA ASP A 313 -25.26 -16.33 -0.34
C ASP A 313 -25.88 -15.38 0.69
N ILE A 314 -26.76 -14.50 0.21
CA ILE A 314 -27.53 -13.61 1.08
C ILE A 314 -28.64 -14.39 1.80
N ALA A 315 -28.60 -14.39 3.12
CA ALA A 315 -29.70 -14.89 3.94
C ALA A 315 -30.72 -13.77 4.19
N ARG A 316 -32.01 -14.13 4.26
CA ARG A 316 -33.10 -13.21 4.64
C ARG A 316 -33.89 -13.79 5.79
N GLU A 317 -34.06 -13.00 6.85
CA GLU A 317 -34.89 -13.35 8.01
C GLU A 317 -35.92 -12.25 8.26
N LYS A 318 -37.06 -12.59 8.88
CA LYS A 318 -38.09 -11.61 9.25
C LYS A 318 -38.14 -11.47 10.77
N GLU A 319 -37.93 -10.27 11.27
CA GLU A 319 -37.88 -9.98 12.71
C GLU A 319 -38.51 -8.61 12.98
N SER A 320 -39.41 -8.53 13.97
CA SER A 320 -40.09 -7.28 14.38
C SER A 320 -40.71 -6.49 13.22
N GLY A 321 -41.32 -7.20 12.26
CA GLY A 321 -41.97 -6.60 11.09
C GLY A 321 -41.03 -6.16 9.96
N LEU A 322 -39.70 -6.29 10.12
CA LEU A 322 -38.71 -5.96 9.10
C LEU A 322 -38.08 -7.22 8.50
N PHE A 323 -37.72 -7.14 7.22
CA PHE A 323 -36.85 -8.10 6.56
C PHE A 323 -35.39 -7.68 6.76
N LYS A 324 -34.61 -8.56 7.38
CA LYS A 324 -33.17 -8.39 7.61
C LYS A 324 -32.40 -9.26 6.64
N TYR A 325 -31.33 -8.70 6.10
CA TYR A 325 -30.47 -9.35 5.11
C TYR A 325 -29.09 -9.53 5.69
N TYR A 326 -28.55 -10.74 5.55
CA TYR A 326 -27.25 -11.10 6.10
C TYR A 326 -26.35 -11.69 5.02
N TYR A 327 -25.06 -11.38 5.11
CA TYR A 327 -24.01 -11.98 4.32
C TYR A 327 -23.10 -12.83 5.20
N GLY A 328 -22.82 -14.05 4.76
CA GLY A 328 -21.93 -14.99 5.42
C GLY A 328 -22.44 -15.49 6.78
N GLU A 329 -21.97 -16.68 7.16
CA GLU A 329 -22.14 -17.20 8.52
C GLU A 329 -20.91 -18.01 8.93
N THR A 330 -20.46 -17.81 10.18
CA THR A 330 -19.33 -18.56 10.75
C THR A 330 -19.31 -18.44 12.28
N SER A 331 -18.69 -19.41 12.96
CA SER A 331 -18.37 -19.34 14.40
C SER A 331 -17.02 -18.66 14.67
N ASP A 332 -16.25 -18.34 13.64
CA ASP A 332 -14.94 -17.69 13.73
C ASP A 332 -15.09 -16.17 13.67
N TYR A 333 -14.67 -15.48 14.74
CA TYR A 333 -14.79 -14.04 14.81
C TYR A 333 -13.86 -13.32 13.84
N ASN A 334 -12.66 -13.84 13.60
CA ASN A 334 -11.71 -13.25 12.65
C ASN A 334 -12.26 -13.34 11.22
N LYS A 335 -12.80 -14.50 10.85
CA LYS A 335 -13.42 -14.72 9.54
C LYS A 335 -14.61 -13.79 9.29
N ILE A 336 -15.48 -13.55 10.28
CA ILE A 336 -16.63 -12.65 10.07
C ILE A 336 -16.22 -11.18 9.99
N GLN A 337 -15.10 -10.76 10.61
CA GLN A 337 -14.55 -9.41 10.43
C GLN A 337 -14.10 -9.18 8.99
N VAL A 338 -13.42 -10.16 8.40
CA VAL A 338 -13.02 -10.12 6.98
C VAL A 338 -14.25 -10.00 6.08
N MET A 339 -15.28 -10.82 6.32
CA MET A 339 -16.54 -10.75 5.55
C MET A 339 -17.26 -9.40 5.70
N LYS A 340 -17.26 -8.79 6.90
CA LYS A 340 -17.87 -7.47 7.13
C LYS A 340 -17.18 -6.42 6.27
N THR A 341 -15.85 -6.40 6.26
CA THR A 341 -15.06 -5.43 5.49
C THR A 341 -15.29 -5.59 3.99
N TYR A 342 -15.29 -6.82 3.47
CA TYR A 342 -15.60 -7.09 2.06
C TYR A 342 -16.95 -6.51 1.63
N VAL A 343 -17.99 -6.71 2.44
CA VAL A 343 -19.32 -6.19 2.11
C VAL A 343 -19.37 -4.65 2.21
N GLN A 344 -18.66 -4.06 3.17
CA GLN A 344 -18.55 -2.60 3.27
C GLN A 344 -17.92 -2.01 1.99
N GLN A 345 -16.87 -2.63 1.46
CA GLN A 345 -16.22 -2.24 0.20
C GLN A 345 -17.10 -2.45 -1.04
N LYS A 346 -17.92 -3.52 -1.07
CA LYS A 346 -18.97 -3.69 -2.11
C LYS A 346 -20.07 -2.62 -2.02
N GLY A 347 -20.01 -1.71 -1.05
CA GLY A 347 -20.85 -0.52 -0.96
C GLY A 347 -22.01 -0.65 0.03
N TYR A 348 -21.80 -1.40 1.11
CA TYR A 348 -22.69 -1.43 2.29
C TYR A 348 -21.98 -0.84 3.52
N PRO A 349 -21.69 0.47 3.55
CA PRO A 349 -20.82 1.08 4.57
C PRO A 349 -21.35 0.91 6.00
N SER A 350 -22.68 0.83 6.17
CA SER A 350 -23.34 0.63 7.46
C SER A 350 -23.46 -0.84 7.89
N ALA A 351 -22.90 -1.78 7.14
CA ALA A 351 -22.95 -3.20 7.51
C ALA A 351 -22.19 -3.46 8.82
N TYR A 352 -22.74 -4.33 9.66
CA TYR A 352 -22.16 -4.63 10.97
C TYR A 352 -22.37 -6.10 11.37
N ILE A 353 -21.55 -6.60 12.29
CA ILE A 353 -21.60 -7.99 12.75
C ILE A 353 -22.70 -8.16 13.80
N VAL A 354 -23.44 -9.26 13.67
CA VAL A 354 -24.41 -9.73 14.66
C VAL A 354 -24.04 -11.14 15.10
N ALA A 355 -24.34 -11.47 16.36
CA ALA A 355 -24.09 -12.79 16.94
C ALA A 355 -25.40 -13.49 17.27
N PHE A 356 -25.43 -14.81 17.09
CA PHE A 356 -26.57 -15.67 17.38
C PHE A 356 -26.14 -16.87 18.22
N LYS A 357 -26.94 -17.22 19.23
CA LYS A 357 -26.79 -18.44 20.03
C LYS A 357 -28.09 -19.23 19.95
N LYS A 358 -28.02 -20.49 19.49
CA LYS A 358 -29.22 -21.34 19.25
C LYS A 358 -30.30 -20.63 18.41
N GLY A 359 -29.89 -19.90 17.37
CA GLY A 359 -30.78 -19.16 16.47
C GLY A 359 -31.37 -17.85 17.04
N LYS A 360 -31.05 -17.48 18.28
CA LYS A 360 -31.48 -16.20 18.88
C LYS A 360 -30.35 -15.19 18.85
N LYS A 361 -30.65 -13.95 18.45
CA LYS A 361 -29.69 -12.86 18.46
C LYS A 361 -29.24 -12.56 19.90
N VAL A 362 -27.93 -12.45 20.11
CA VAL A 362 -27.29 -12.15 21.40
C VAL A 362 -26.45 -10.88 21.30
N ASN A 363 -26.14 -10.27 22.44
CA ASN A 363 -25.32 -9.06 22.50
C ASN A 363 -23.87 -9.39 22.13
N LEU A 364 -23.37 -8.80 21.04
CA LEU A 364 -22.03 -9.09 20.53
C LEU A 364 -20.92 -8.74 21.55
N PRO A 365 -20.89 -7.55 22.18
CA PRO A 365 -19.93 -7.26 23.25
C PRO A 365 -19.89 -8.28 24.40
N GLU A 366 -21.03 -8.78 24.85
CA GLU A 366 -21.09 -9.80 25.91
C GLU A 366 -20.52 -11.15 25.45
N VAL A 367 -20.80 -11.55 24.21
CA VAL A 367 -20.24 -12.76 23.61
C VAL A 367 -18.71 -12.68 23.55
N LEU A 368 -18.16 -11.56 23.09
CA LEU A 368 -16.71 -11.39 22.96
C LEU A 368 -16.00 -11.38 24.32
N LYS A 369 -16.64 -10.81 25.35
CA LYS A 369 -16.11 -10.84 26.73
C LYS A 369 -16.11 -12.25 27.34
N SER A 370 -17.03 -13.11 26.93
CA SER A 370 -17.18 -14.45 27.54
C SER A 370 -16.02 -15.42 27.26
N LYS A 371 -15.14 -15.10 26.31
CA LYS A 371 -13.92 -15.86 25.99
C LYS A 371 -12.66 -15.36 26.72
N ALA A 372 -12.73 -14.16 27.31
CA ALA A 372 -11.63 -13.53 28.04
C ALA A 372 -11.58 -13.89 29.54
N ASN A 373 -12.52 -14.72 29.99
CA ASN A 373 -12.56 -15.38 31.30
C ASN A 373 -12.52 -16.90 31.09
#